data_AF-A0A564G412-F1
#
_entry.id   AF-A0A564G412-F1
#
_cell.length_a   1.000
_cell.length_b   1.000
_cell.length_c   1.000
_cell.angle_alpha   90.00
_cell.angle_beta   90.00
_cell.angle_gamma   90.00
#
_symmetry.space_group_name_H-M   'P 1'
#
loop_
_entity.id
_entity.type
_entity.pdbx_description
1 polymer ?
#
loop_
_entity_poly.entity_id
_entity_poly.type
_entity_poly.pdbx_seq_one_letter_code
_entity_poly.pdbx_strand_id
1 'polypeptide(L)' 'MALLGEALGGTVDPIAWVVDEIRRNPDSRSLIVSAWNPADLDRMALAPCHCLFPFSVAEGRLSCQLYQRSADAFLGMP' A
#
# COMPACT_ATOMS: atom_id res chain seq x y z
N MET A 1 -8.40 -2.09 6.69
CA MET A 1 -7.41 -1.08 6.30
C MET A 1 -6.62 -0.65 7.55
N ALA A 2 -6.04 -1.64 8.26
CA ALA A 2 -5.31 -1.41 9.50
C ALA A 2 -3.81 -1.37 9.16
N LEU A 3 -3.33 -0.14 9.03
CA LEU A 3 -2.14 0.42 9.67
C LEU A 3 -0.95 -0.54 9.82
N LEU A 4 0.11 -0.27 9.04
CA LEU A 4 1.47 -0.52 9.51
C LEU A 4 1.73 0.38 10.73
N GLY A 5 2.27 -0.16 11.81
CA GLY A 5 3.10 0.62 12.73
C GLY A 5 2.60 0.75 14.16
N GLU A 6 2.77 -0.30 14.97
CA GLU A 6 2.92 -0.20 16.44
C GLU A 6 4.41 -0.27 16.84
N ALA A 7 5.36 -0.12 15.90
CA ALA A 7 6.78 -0.33 16.18
C ALA A 7 7.48 0.85 16.87
N LEU A 8 6.87 2.05 16.94
CA LEU A 8 7.44 3.24 17.58
C LEU A 8 6.42 4.10 18.36
N GLY A 9 5.24 3.56 18.70
CA GLY A 9 4.25 4.23 19.57
C GLY A 9 3.39 5.31 18.93
N GLY A 10 3.18 5.26 17.60
CA GLY A 10 2.29 6.19 16.91
C GLY A 10 1.71 5.60 15.62
N THR A 11 0.52 6.07 15.24
CA THR A 11 -0.14 5.69 13.99
C THR A 11 0.65 6.20 12.79
N VAL A 12 1.13 5.30 11.92
CA VAL A 12 1.73 5.70 10.65
C VAL A 12 0.61 5.88 9.62
N ASP A 13 0.58 7.03 8.96
CA ASP A 13 -0.24 7.25 7.77
C ASP A 13 0.60 6.94 6.51
N PRO A 14 0.46 5.74 5.92
CA PRO A 14 1.27 5.34 4.76
C PRO A 14 0.91 6.13 3.50
N ILE A 15 -0.30 6.69 3.40
CA ILE A 15 -0.73 7.47 2.23
C ILE A 15 -0.12 8.86 2.28
N ALA A 16 -0.19 9.54 3.43
CA ALA A 16 0.46 10.82 3.61
C ALA A 16 1.98 10.71 3.35
N TRP A 17 2.60 9.67 3.92
CA TRP A 17 4.03 9.41 3.72
C TRP A 17 4.40 9.23 2.24
N VAL A 18 3.67 8.39 1.48
CA VAL A 18 4.03 8.14 0.08
C VAL A 18 3.80 9.35 -0.80
N VAL A 19 2.76 10.15 -0.53
CA VAL A 19 2.50 11.42 -1.26
C VAL A 19 3.65 12.40 -1.04
N ASP A 20 4.11 12.55 0.19
CA ASP A 20 5.23 13.44 0.51
C ASP A 20 6.56 12.93 -0.04
N GLU A 21 6.80 11.62 0.00
CA GLU A 21 8.02 11.03 -0.56
C GLU A 21 8.03 11.10 -2.09
N ILE A 22 6.91 10.90 -2.78
CA ILE A 22 6.80 11.13 -4.24
C ILE A 22 7.20 12.56 -4.61
N ARG A 23 6.78 13.55 -3.81
CA ARG A 23 7.10 14.97 -4.05
C ARG A 23 8.57 15.29 -3.79
N ARG A 24 9.16 14.71 -2.73
CA ARG A 24 10.54 14.99 -2.30
C ARG A 24 11.60 14.16 -3.04
N ASN A 25 11.27 12.92 -3.39
CA ASN A 25 12.19 11.92 -3.88
C ASN A 25 11.47 10.91 -4.82
N PRO A 26 11.02 11.38 -6.00
CA PRO A 26 10.20 10.59 -6.92
C PRO A 26 10.91 9.33 -7.48
N ASP A 27 12.24 9.31 -7.50
CA ASP A 27 13.04 8.20 -8.01
C ASP A 27 13.25 7.07 -6.98
N SER A 28 12.69 7.24 -5.77
CA SER A 28 12.75 6.23 -4.72
C SER A 28 12.09 4.93 -5.16
N ARG A 29 12.82 3.82 -5.01
CA ARG A 29 12.29 2.47 -5.25
C ARG A 29 11.50 1.91 -4.07
N SER A 30 11.40 2.68 -2.99
CA SER A 30 10.73 2.30 -1.75
C SER A 30 9.36 2.95 -1.60
N LEU A 31 8.83 3.60 -2.64
CA LEU A 31 7.48 4.16 -2.66
C LEU A 31 6.43 3.04 -2.68
N ILE A 32 6.24 2.39 -1.53
CA ILE A 32 5.38 1.20 -1.40
C ILE A 32 4.44 1.41 -0.23
N VAL A 33 3.14 1.21 -0.49
CA VAL A 33 2.14 1.10 0.56
C VAL A 33 1.75 -0.37 0.70
N SER A 34 1.65 -0.86 1.94
CA SER A 34 1.15 -2.20 2.25
C SER A 34 -0.10 -2.11 3.10
N ALA A 35 -1.14 -2.84 2.69
CA ALA A 35 -2.31 -3.11 3.52
C ALA A 35 -2.15 -4.43 4.31
N TRP A 36 -1.13 -5.23 3.99
CA TRP A 36 -0.86 -6.51 4.63
C TRP A 36 0.02 -6.31 5.86
N ASN A 37 -0.58 -6.38 7.05
CA ASN A 37 0.11 -6.35 8.33
C ASN A 37 -0.03 -7.71 9.05
N PRO A 38 1.02 -8.55 9.08
CA PRO A 38 0.99 -9.87 9.72
C PRO A 38 0.58 -9.86 11.20
N ALA A 39 0.91 -8.79 11.94
CA ALA A 39 0.60 -8.69 13.36
C ALA A 39 -0.90 -8.48 13.64
N ASP A 40 -1.64 -7.95 12.67
CA ASP A 40 -3.07 -7.65 12.81
C ASP A 40 -3.97 -8.55 11.97
N LEU A 41 -3.43 -9.53 11.23
CA LEU A 41 -4.23 -10.40 10.35
C LEU A 41 -5.39 -11.08 11.07
N ASP A 42 -5.13 -11.63 12.27
CA ASP A 42 -6.16 -12.33 13.07
C ASP A 42 -7.20 -11.38 13.67
N ARG A 43 -6.92 -10.07 13.68
CA ARG A 43 -7.82 -9.02 14.18
C ARG A 43 -8.63 -8.37 13.05
N MET A 44 -8.30 -8.66 11.79
CA MET A 44 -9.04 -8.16 10.64
C MET A 44 -10.28 -9.02 10.39
N ALA A 45 -11.40 -8.39 10.03
CA ALA A 45 -12.61 -9.10 9.63
C ALA A 45 -12.38 -10.03 8.42
N LEU A 46 -11.47 -9.64 7.52
CA LEU A 46 -11.00 -10.44 6.40
C LEU A 46 -9.60 -9.96 6.00
N ALA A 47 -8.72 -10.90 5.64
CA ALA A 47 -7.41 -10.55 5.11
C ALA A 47 -7.55 -9.74 3.79
N PRO A 48 -6.78 -8.67 3.59
CA PRO A 48 -6.98 -7.75 2.47
C PRO A 48 -6.70 -8.43 1.13
N CYS A 49 -7.59 -8.27 0.15
CA CYS A 49 -7.37 -8.76 -1.22
C CYS A 49 -6.35 -7.90 -1.99
N HIS A 50 -6.29 -6.61 -1.70
CA HIS A 50 -5.36 -5.61 -2.26
C HIS A 50 -4.22 -5.42 -1.28
N CYS A 51 -3.06 -6.05 -1.52
CA CYS A 51 -2.04 -6.20 -0.49
C CYS A 51 -0.94 -5.14 -0.57
N LEU A 52 -0.45 -4.84 -1.77
CA LEU A 52 0.70 -3.98 -1.99
C LEU A 52 0.48 -3.02 -3.16
N PHE A 53 0.94 -1.79 -2.99
CA PHE A 53 0.83 -0.71 -3.95
C PHE A 53 2.20 -0.04 -4.15
N PRO A 54 3.09 -0.60 -5.00
CA PRO A 54 4.29 0.09 -5.42
C PRO A 54 3.97 1.24 -6.39
N PHE A 55 4.62 2.38 -6.17
CA PHE A 55 4.54 3.56 -7.03
C PHE A 55 5.88 3.81 -7.72
N SER A 56 5.83 4.34 -8.94
CA SER A 56 7.01 4.80 -9.65
C SER A 56 6.69 6.07 -10.44
N VAL A 57 7.66 6.97 -10.54
CA VAL A 57 7.56 8.18 -11.35
C VAL A 57 8.56 8.07 -12.49
N ALA A 58 8.09 8.22 -13.73
CA ALA A 58 8.94 8.23 -14.91
C ALA A 58 8.32 9.17 -15.95
N GLU A 59 9.16 9.96 -16.63
CA GLU A 59 8.72 10.87 -17.70
C GLU A 59 7.60 11.84 -17.25
N GLY A 60 7.65 12.30 -16.01
CA GLY A 60 6.62 13.16 -15.42
C GLY A 60 5.27 12.47 -15.15
N ARG A 61 5.20 11.14 -15.26
CA ARG A 61 4.00 10.33 -15.04
C ARG A 61 4.14 9.48 -13.78
N LEU A 62 3.08 9.43 -12.98
CA LEU A 62 2.98 8.54 -11.83
C LEU A 62 2.31 7.22 -12.27
N SER A 63 2.99 6.12 -12.02
CA SER A 63 2.47 4.76 -12.20
C SER A 63 2.24 4.11 -10.86
N CYS A 64 1.19 3.29 -10.76
CA CYS A 64 0.87 2.47 -9.60
C CYS A 64 0.70 1.03 -10.04
N GLN A 65 1.46 0.12 -9.43
CA GLN A 65 1.23 -1.31 -9.56
C GLN A 65 0.35 -1.77 -8.39
N LEU A 66 -0.60 -2.65 -8.68
CA LEU A 66 -1.44 -3.27 -7.65
C LEU A 66 -1.13 -4.76 -7.59
N TYR A 67 -0.73 -5.24 -6.41
CA TYR A 67 -0.68 -6.67 -6.13
C TYR A 67 -1.94 -7.08 -5.37
N GLN A 68 -2.80 -7.83 -6.05
CA GLN A 68 -3.96 -8.49 -5.47
C GLN A 68 -3.64 -9.97 -5.17
N ARG A 69 -3.79 -10.40 -3.92
CA ARG A 69 -3.59 -11.83 -3.55
C ARG A 69 -4.71 -12.74 -4.06
N SER A 70 -5.87 -12.16 -4.30
CA SER A 70 -7.07 -12.85 -4.78
C SER A 70 -7.95 -11.84 -5.49
N ALA A 71 -8.39 -12.18 -6.70
CA ALA A 71 -9.33 -11.40 -7.48
C ALA A 71 -10.44 -12.33 -7.95
N ASP A 72 -11.69 -11.95 -7.70
CA ASP A 72 -12.85 -12.59 -8.32
C ASP A 72 -12.98 -11.99 -9.72
N ALA A 73 -12.75 -12.79 -10.76
CA ALA A 73 -12.77 -12.32 -12.14
C ALA A 73 -14.17 -12.02 -12.70
N PHE A 74 -15.24 -12.48 -12.03
CA PHE A 74 -16.61 -12.31 -12.50
C PHE A 74 -17.30 -11.10 -11.84
N LEU A 75 -17.08 -10.90 -10.54
CA LEU A 75 -17.70 -9.81 -9.77
C LEU A 75 -16.70 -8.74 -9.30
N GLY A 76 -15.43 -9.11 -9.12
CA GLY A 76 -14.42 -8.28 -8.46
C GLY A 76 -13.46 -7.54 -9.41
N MET A 77 -13.25 -8.05 -10.62
CA MET A 77 -12.54 -7.37 -11.70
C MET A 77 -13.55 -6.97 -12.79
N PRO A 78 -13.75 -5.67 -13.04
CA PRO A 78 -14.61 -5.20 -14.13
C PRO A 78 -13.94 -5.31 -15.51
#